data_AF-A0AAN8D736-F1
#
_entry.id   AF-A0AAN8D736-F1
#
_cell.length_a   1.000
_cell.length_b   1.000
_cell.length_c   1.000
_cell.angle_alpha   90.00
_cell.angle_beta   90.00
_cell.angle_gamma   90.00
#
_symmetry.space_group_name_H-M   'P 1'
#
loop_
_entity.id
_entity.type
_entity.pdbx_description
1 polymer ?
#
loop_
_entity_poly.entity_id
_entity_poly.type
_entity_poly.pdbx_seq_one_letter_code
_entity_poly.pdbx_strand_id
1 'polypeptide(L)'
;MDAELEFSFHPNTTGKQLFDQVARTIGLREIWYFGLQFVDAKGFMTWLNYDKKVMAQDVKKEIPLQFKLRVKFYPEDVSEELIQDVTRRLFFLQGKEDVLGEEVYCPPESAVLLASYAVQAKYGEQDKSAFQPGYLSNEKLLARRVLEQHKLTKQQWEERIQVWHQEHRSMLK
;
A
#
# COMPACT_ATOMS: atom_id res chain seq x y z
N MET A 1 3.19 4.07 1.31
CA MET A 1 3.86 2.81 0.84
C MET A 1 4.77 3.05 -0.36
N ASP A 2 5.02 4.32 -0.67
CA ASP A 2 5.43 4.82 -1.99
C ASP A 2 6.10 6.20 -1.88
N ALA A 3 6.16 6.77 -0.66
CA ALA A 3 6.82 8.01 -0.32
C ALA A 3 7.39 7.90 1.09
N GLU A 4 8.59 8.43 1.29
CA GLU A 4 9.23 8.61 2.58
C GLU A 4 9.22 10.11 2.89
N LEU A 5 8.83 10.46 4.12
CA LEU A 5 8.74 11.86 4.54
C LEU A 5 9.57 12.04 5.80
N GLU A 6 10.53 12.96 5.73
CA GLU A 6 11.37 13.32 6.86
C GLU A 6 10.94 14.68 7.40
N PHE A 7 10.67 14.73 8.71
CA PHE A 7 10.28 15.96 9.39
C PHE A 7 11.09 16.11 10.68
N SER A 8 11.46 17.35 10.97
CA SER A 8 11.83 17.74 12.33
C SER A 8 10.57 18.14 13.09
N PHE A 9 10.48 17.74 14.35
CA PHE A 9 9.37 18.11 15.23
C PHE A 9 9.91 18.50 16.62
N HIS A 10 9.15 19.31 17.35
CA HIS A 10 9.55 19.76 18.68
C HIS A 10 9.35 18.63 19.70
N PRO A 11 10.18 18.47 20.76
CA PRO A 11 9.97 17.44 21.78
C PRO A 11 8.60 17.43 22.48
N ASN A 12 7.88 18.56 22.40
CA ASN A 12 6.54 18.74 22.95
C ASN A 12 5.41 18.41 21.96
N THR A 13 5.73 18.02 20.71
CA THR A 13 4.76 17.70 19.68
C THR A 13 3.91 16.51 20.10
N THR A 14 2.59 16.67 20.00
CA THR A 14 1.62 15.59 20.26
C THR A 14 1.50 14.67 19.05
N GLY A 15 1.01 13.44 19.28
CA GLY A 15 0.75 12.51 18.19
C GLY A 15 -0.21 13.09 17.15
N LYS A 16 -1.22 13.87 17.60
CA LYS A 16 -2.14 14.59 16.71
C LYS A 16 -1.41 15.58 15.81
N GLN A 17 -0.52 16.40 16.37
CA GLN A 17 0.21 17.41 15.59
C GLN A 17 1.11 16.77 14.54
N LEU A 18 1.79 15.67 14.88
CA LEU A 18 2.60 14.91 13.94
C LEU A 18 1.74 14.32 12.81
N PHE A 19 0.63 13.68 13.16
CA PHE A 19 -0.29 13.09 12.19
C PHE A 19 -0.91 14.15 11.27
N ASP A 20 -1.38 15.28 11.82
CA ASP A 20 -1.93 16.40 11.06
C ASP A 20 -0.89 16.96 10.07
N GLN A 21 0.39 17.00 10.45
CA GLN A 21 1.48 17.44 9.56
C GLN A 21 1.70 16.46 8.40
N VAL A 22 1.71 15.15 8.68
CA VAL A 22 1.81 14.12 7.65
C VAL A 22 0.62 14.21 6.69
N ALA A 23 -0.60 14.22 7.22
CA ALA A 23 -1.84 14.28 6.43
C ALA A 23 -1.90 15.52 5.53
N ARG A 24 -1.53 16.71 6.06
CA ARG A 24 -1.45 17.94 5.26
C ARG A 24 -0.42 17.85 4.13
N THR A 25 0.73 17.25 4.38
CA THR A 25 1.82 17.14 3.40
C THR A 25 1.40 16.31 2.19
N ILE A 26 0.65 15.23 2.41
CA ILE A 26 0.16 14.35 1.34
C ILE A 26 -1.23 14.76 0.80
N GLY A 27 -1.82 15.84 1.33
CA GLY A 27 -3.15 16.30 0.92
C GLY A 27 -4.31 15.39 1.37
N LEU A 28 -4.12 14.58 2.41
CA LEU A 28 -5.13 13.66 2.94
C LEU A 28 -6.09 14.39 3.88
N ARG A 29 -7.39 14.36 3.56
CA ARG A 29 -8.47 14.95 4.37
C ARG A 29 -9.33 13.87 5.04
N GLU A 30 -9.47 12.71 4.40
CA GLU A 30 -10.18 11.53 4.93
C GLU A 30 -9.35 10.81 6.01
N ILE A 31 -8.98 11.55 7.05
CA ILE A 31 -8.00 11.12 8.05
C ILE A 31 -8.52 10.02 9.00
N TRP A 32 -9.84 9.83 9.09
CA TRP A 32 -10.47 8.89 10.02
C TRP A 32 -10.13 7.43 9.74
N TYR A 33 -9.70 7.10 8.53
CA TYR A 33 -9.27 5.74 8.19
C TYR A 33 -7.83 5.41 8.60
N PHE A 34 -6.99 6.42 8.86
CA PHE A 34 -5.55 6.24 8.95
C PHE A 34 -5.02 6.42 10.38
N GLY A 35 -3.85 5.84 10.62
CA GLY A 35 -3.06 6.07 11.82
C GLY A 35 -1.57 5.92 11.56
N LEU A 36 -0.76 6.35 12.54
CA LEU A 36 0.68 6.12 12.52
C LEU A 36 1.00 4.90 13.38
N GLN A 37 1.64 3.90 12.78
CA GLN A 37 2.25 2.78 13.50
C GLN A 37 3.73 3.05 13.73
N PHE A 38 4.24 2.58 14.86
CA PHE A 38 5.66 2.58 15.17
C PHE A 38 6.02 1.28 15.89
N VAL A 39 7.32 1.00 16.00
CA VAL A 39 7.82 -0.08 16.83
C VAL A 39 8.20 0.50 18.19
N ASP A 40 7.63 -0.03 19.26
CA ASP A 40 7.97 0.41 20.62
C ASP A 40 9.37 -0.08 21.04
N ALA A 41 9.85 0.39 22.18
CA ALA A 41 11.15 -0.03 22.73
C ALA A 41 11.24 -1.54 23.03
N LYS A 42 10.11 -2.25 23.10
CA LYS A 42 10.03 -3.70 23.35
C LYS A 42 9.93 -4.51 22.04
N GLY A 43 9.85 -3.85 20.88
CA GLY A 43 9.76 -4.49 19.58
C GLY A 43 8.33 -4.76 19.08
N PHE A 44 7.29 -4.30 19.80
CA PHE A 44 5.91 -4.48 19.38
C PHE A 44 5.44 -3.35 18.47
N MET A 45 4.65 -3.71 17.46
CA MET A 45 3.97 -2.73 16.61
C MET A 45 2.83 -2.07 17.37
N THR A 46 2.92 -0.76 17.56
CA THR A 46 1.98 0.04 18.34
C THR A 46 1.47 1.21 17.51
N TRP A 47 0.21 1.59 17.73
CA TRP A 47 -0.38 2.78 17.13
C TRP A 47 -0.09 4.02 17.98
N LEU A 48 0.29 5.12 17.31
CA LEU A 48 0.49 6.41 17.94
C LEU A 48 -0.81 6.92 18.54
N ASN A 49 -0.76 7.27 19.83
CA ASN A 49 -1.82 7.95 20.54
C ASN A 49 -1.76 9.45 20.23
N TYR A 50 -2.89 10.02 19.79
CA TYR A 50 -2.99 11.40 19.36
C TYR A 50 -2.92 12.42 20.50
N ASP A 51 -3.38 12.05 21.69
CA ASP A 51 -3.46 12.94 22.87
C ASP A 51 -2.14 13.01 23.64
N LYS A 52 -1.24 12.04 23.43
CA LYS A 52 0.06 11.97 24.09
C LYS A 52 1.16 12.60 23.25
N LYS A 53 2.19 13.11 23.91
CA LYS A 53 3.44 13.55 23.25
C LYS A 53 4.11 12.37 22.55
N VAL A 54 4.66 12.58 21.36
CA VAL A 54 5.33 11.52 20.59
C VAL A 54 6.48 10.90 21.41
N MET A 55 7.29 11.76 22.05
CA MET A 55 8.43 11.35 22.87
C MET A 55 8.05 10.64 24.18
N ALA A 56 6.76 10.63 24.56
CA ALA A 56 6.26 10.01 25.79
C ALA A 56 5.61 8.64 25.56
N GLN A 57 5.72 8.08 24.34
CA GLN A 57 5.02 6.85 23.94
C GLN A 57 5.96 5.66 23.70
N ASP A 58 7.13 5.65 24.37
CA ASP A 58 8.12 4.56 24.31
C ASP A 58 8.48 4.12 22.88
N VAL A 59 8.51 5.06 21.93
CA VAL A 59 8.95 4.82 20.57
C VAL A 59 10.40 4.32 20.60
N LYS A 60 10.71 3.28 19.81
CA LYS A 60 12.08 2.77 19.68
C LYS A 60 13.02 3.93 19.37
N LYS A 61 14.07 4.09 20.18
CA LYS A 61 15.02 5.20 20.13
C LYS A 61 16.01 5.07 18.98
N GLU A 62 15.48 5.12 17.76
CA GLU A 62 16.25 5.20 16.52
C GLU A 62 16.21 6.64 16.00
N ILE A 63 17.28 7.07 15.34
CA ILE A 63 17.35 8.39 14.71
C ILE A 63 17.52 8.17 13.20
N PRO A 64 16.54 8.57 12.37
CA PRO A 64 15.26 9.19 12.72
C PRO A 64 14.26 8.20 13.34
N LEU A 65 13.28 8.72 14.11
CA LEU A 65 12.17 7.91 14.60
C LEU A 65 11.32 7.42 13.41
N GLN A 66 11.01 6.12 13.41
CA GLN A 66 10.33 5.48 12.29
C GLN A 66 8.82 5.37 12.56
N PHE A 67 8.02 5.99 11.69
CA PHE A 67 6.56 5.89 11.70
C PHE A 67 6.06 5.42 10.33
N LYS A 68 5.06 4.54 10.34
CA LYS A 68 4.37 4.07 9.14
C LYS A 68 2.93 4.60 9.15
N LEU A 69 2.56 5.40 8.17
CA LEU A 69 1.16 5.72 7.92
C LEU A 69 0.48 4.47 7.33
N ARG A 70 -0.55 3.98 8.03
CA ARG A 70 -1.31 2.77 7.64
C ARG A 70 -2.80 3.02 7.81
N VAL A 71 -3.60 2.31 7.02
CA VAL A 71 -5.05 2.18 7.21
C VAL A 71 -5.28 1.40 8.50
N LYS A 72 -6.03 1.99 9.42
CA LYS A 72 -6.45 1.41 10.70
C LYS A 72 -7.90 0.93 10.66
N PHE A 73 -8.74 1.64 9.92
CA PHE A 73 -10.16 1.34 9.76
C PHE A 73 -10.48 1.26 8.27
N TYR A 74 -11.26 0.26 7.89
CA TYR A 74 -11.72 0.07 6.52
C TYR A 74 -13.17 0.54 6.40
N PRO A 75 -13.56 1.15 5.25
CA PRO A 75 -14.95 1.47 4.96
C PRO A 75 -15.77 0.19 4.79
N GLU A 76 -17.09 0.31 4.89
CA GLU A 76 -18.02 -0.77 4.56
C GLU A 76 -18.08 -0.98 3.04
N ASP A 77 -18.10 0.11 2.26
CA ASP A 77 -18.02 0.08 0.81
C ASP A 77 -16.94 1.06 0.28
N VAL A 78 -15.88 0.49 -0.30
CA VAL A 78 -14.77 1.27 -0.87
C VAL A 78 -15.16 2.13 -2.07
N SER A 79 -16.21 1.74 -2.81
CA SER A 79 -16.64 2.44 -4.03
C SER A 79 -17.47 3.67 -3.74
N GLU A 80 -18.25 3.64 -2.65
CA GLU A 80 -19.11 4.75 -2.23
C GLU A 80 -18.42 5.69 -1.24
N GLU A 81 -17.59 5.17 -0.33
CA GLU A 81 -17.06 5.96 0.78
C GLU A 81 -15.72 6.64 0.48
N LEU A 82 -14.87 6.07 -0.38
CA LEU A 82 -13.55 6.66 -0.65
C LEU A 82 -13.67 7.78 -1.68
N ILE A 83 -13.42 9.02 -1.25
CA ILE A 83 -13.63 10.21 -2.08
C ILE A 83 -12.34 10.66 -2.76
N GLN A 84 -11.24 10.79 -2.03
CA GLN A 84 -10.00 11.35 -2.59
C GLN A 84 -9.15 10.27 -3.27
N ASP A 85 -8.54 10.63 -4.41
CA ASP A 85 -7.62 9.74 -5.13
C ASP A 85 -6.41 9.32 -4.28
N VAL A 86 -5.90 10.22 -3.41
CA VAL A 86 -4.83 9.88 -2.47
C VAL A 86 -5.26 8.79 -1.48
N THR A 87 -6.49 8.86 -0.98
CA THR A 87 -7.06 7.86 -0.07
C THR A 87 -7.20 6.53 -0.78
N ARG A 88 -7.85 6.51 -1.96
CA ARG A 88 -8.00 5.31 -2.80
C ARG A 88 -6.65 4.65 -3.10
N ARG A 89 -5.65 5.46 -3.46
CA ARG A 89 -4.29 4.99 -3.74
C ARG A 89 -3.62 4.37 -2.51
N LEU A 90 -3.74 4.99 -1.33
CA LEU A 90 -3.15 4.44 -0.10
C LEU A 90 -3.83 3.12 0.31
N PHE A 91 -5.17 3.04 0.20
CA PHE A 91 -5.93 1.81 0.43
C PHE A 91 -5.52 0.70 -0.54
N PHE A 92 -5.45 1.01 -1.83
CA PHE A 92 -5.02 0.06 -2.86
C PHE A 92 -3.61 -0.48 -2.58
N LEU A 93 -2.66 0.41 -2.28
CA LEU A 93 -1.28 -0.01 -1.96
C LEU A 93 -1.26 -0.93 -0.74
N GLN A 94 -2.08 -0.62 0.28
CA GLN A 94 -2.15 -1.45 1.48
C GLN A 94 -2.77 -2.81 1.25
N GLY A 95 -3.95 -2.88 0.64
CA GLY A 95 -4.54 -4.18 0.30
C GLY A 95 -3.62 -5.01 -0.60
N LYS A 96 -2.87 -4.38 -1.50
CA LYS A 96 -1.88 -5.08 -2.33
C LYS A 96 -0.70 -5.61 -1.51
N GLU A 97 -0.16 -4.86 -0.55
CA GLU A 97 0.90 -5.33 0.35
C GLU A 97 0.40 -6.51 1.19
N ASP A 98 -0.81 -6.42 1.74
CA ASP A 98 -1.40 -7.42 2.62
C ASP A 98 -1.69 -8.74 1.87
N VAL A 99 -2.17 -8.68 0.62
CA VAL A 99 -2.38 -9.85 -0.24
C VAL A 99 -1.05 -10.49 -0.66
N LEU A 100 -0.04 -9.68 -1.04
CA LEU A 100 1.27 -10.19 -1.44
C LEU A 100 2.08 -10.72 -0.26
N GLY A 101 1.87 -10.15 0.93
CA GLY A 101 2.45 -10.56 2.20
C GLY A 101 1.77 -11.78 2.83
N GLU A 102 0.71 -12.29 2.21
CA GLU A 102 -0.08 -13.43 2.70
C GLU A 102 -0.81 -13.16 4.04
N GLU A 103 -0.96 -11.89 4.43
CA GLU A 103 -1.79 -11.49 5.57
C GLU A 103 -3.28 -11.64 5.24
N VAL A 104 -3.65 -11.40 3.98
CA VAL A 104 -4.99 -11.63 3.45
C VAL A 104 -4.96 -12.79 2.47
N TYR A 105 -5.78 -13.81 2.73
CA TYR A 105 -5.95 -14.93 1.82
C TYR A 105 -6.64 -14.47 0.53
N CYS A 106 -5.98 -14.71 -0.60
CA CYS A 106 -6.54 -14.48 -1.92
C CYS A 106 -6.46 -15.77 -2.75
N PRO A 107 -7.57 -16.26 -3.33
CA PRO A 107 -7.53 -17.42 -4.21
C PRO A 107 -6.76 -17.09 -5.51
N PRO A 108 -6.17 -18.10 -6.18
CA PRO A 108 -5.32 -17.90 -7.34
C PRO A 108 -5.95 -17.10 -8.48
N GLU A 109 -7.22 -17.38 -8.79
CA GLU A 109 -7.95 -16.73 -9.88
C GLU A 109 -8.12 -15.23 -9.61
N SER A 110 -8.49 -14.88 -8.37
CA SER A 110 -8.61 -13.49 -7.94
C SER A 110 -7.25 -12.80 -7.86
N ALA A 111 -6.19 -13.51 -7.45
CA ALA A 111 -4.85 -12.93 -7.35
C ALA A 111 -4.31 -12.51 -8.74
N VAL A 112 -4.53 -13.34 -9.76
CA VAL A 112 -4.16 -13.01 -11.16
C VAL A 112 -4.93 -11.79 -11.66
N LEU A 113 -6.23 -11.74 -11.37
CA LEU A 113 -7.06 -10.60 -11.76
C LEU A 113 -6.63 -9.32 -11.05
N LEU A 114 -6.39 -9.37 -9.73
CA LEU A 114 -5.86 -8.23 -8.96
C LEU A 114 -4.49 -7.78 -9.46
N ALA A 115 -3.61 -8.72 -9.82
CA ALA A 115 -2.33 -8.39 -10.42
C ALA A 115 -2.49 -7.63 -11.74
N SER A 116 -3.46 -8.03 -12.59
CA SER A 116 -3.74 -7.32 -13.84
C SER A 116 -4.23 -5.88 -13.62
N TYR A 117 -5.09 -5.66 -12.61
CA TYR A 117 -5.52 -4.32 -12.21
C TYR A 117 -4.36 -3.50 -11.63
N ALA A 118 -3.47 -4.13 -10.85
CA ALA A 118 -2.29 -3.45 -10.31
C ALA A 118 -1.31 -3.00 -11.41
N VAL A 119 -1.16 -3.82 -12.47
CA VAL A 119 -0.40 -3.44 -13.66
C VAL A 119 -1.07 -2.28 -14.39
N GLN A 120 -2.41 -2.31 -14.55
CA GLN A 120 -3.15 -1.18 -15.14
C GLN A 120 -2.98 0.11 -14.31
N ALA A 121 -3.11 0.05 -12.99
CA ALA A 121 -2.93 1.21 -12.13
C ALA A 121 -1.51 1.82 -12.22
N LYS A 122 -0.48 0.97 -12.39
CA LYS A 122 0.92 1.41 -12.50
C LYS A 122 1.26 1.93 -13.90
N TYR A 123 1.06 1.11 -14.92
CA TYR A 123 1.51 1.37 -16.29
C TYR A 123 0.46 2.11 -17.12
N GLY A 124 -0.83 1.89 -16.86
CA GLY A 124 -1.96 2.46 -17.60
C GLY A 124 -2.19 1.76 -18.93
N GLU A 125 -2.91 2.45 -19.81
CA GLU A 125 -3.05 2.05 -21.21
C GLU A 125 -1.71 2.26 -21.92
N GLN A 126 -0.92 1.19 -22.00
CA GLN A 126 0.34 1.20 -22.74
C GLN A 126 0.17 0.52 -24.09
N ASP A 127 0.70 1.16 -25.13
CA ASP A 127 0.63 0.71 -26.50
C ASP A 127 1.40 -0.60 -26.67
N LYS A 128 0.90 -1.54 -27.50
CA LYS A 128 1.48 -2.89 -27.65
C LYS A 128 2.95 -2.88 -28.09
N SER A 129 3.41 -1.78 -28.67
CA SER A 129 4.79 -1.54 -29.10
C SER A 129 5.77 -1.31 -27.94
N ALA A 130 5.27 -0.95 -26.75
CA ALA A 130 6.09 -0.66 -25.56
C ALA A 130 6.33 -1.88 -24.65
N PHE A 131 5.55 -2.95 -24.79
CA PHE A 131 5.71 -4.16 -23.98
C PHE A 131 6.75 -5.10 -24.59
N GLN A 132 8.02 -4.80 -24.32
CA GLN A 132 9.07 -5.80 -24.49
C GLN A 132 8.81 -6.99 -23.55
N PRO A 133 9.05 -8.24 -24.00
CA PRO A 133 9.00 -9.41 -23.13
C PRO A 133 9.84 -9.17 -21.87
N GLY A 134 9.24 -9.41 -20.69
CA GLY A 134 9.91 -9.23 -19.40
C GLY A 134 9.77 -7.86 -18.73
N TYR A 135 8.92 -6.95 -19.23
CA TYR A 135 8.66 -5.66 -18.56
C TYR A 135 8.09 -5.82 -17.14
N LEU A 136 7.46 -6.96 -16.85
CA LEU A 136 6.91 -7.34 -15.55
C LEU A 136 7.90 -8.14 -14.67
N SER A 137 9.08 -8.47 -15.17
CA SER A 137 10.00 -9.36 -14.47
C SER A 137 10.54 -8.81 -13.15
N ASN A 138 10.46 -7.50 -12.92
CA ASN A 138 10.84 -6.88 -11.64
C ASN A 138 9.66 -6.68 -10.69
N GLU A 139 8.43 -6.96 -11.12
CA GLU A 139 7.24 -6.76 -10.30
C GLU A 139 6.95 -7.97 -9.40
N LYS A 140 6.59 -7.70 -8.15
CA LYS A 140 5.94 -8.68 -7.28
C LYS A 140 4.45 -8.70 -7.59
N LEU A 141 4.02 -9.63 -8.42
CA LEU A 141 2.64 -9.72 -8.92
C LEU A 141 1.77 -10.68 -8.13
N LEU A 142 2.34 -11.78 -7.64
CA LEU A 142 1.60 -12.86 -6.99
C LEU A 142 2.27 -13.27 -5.68
N ALA A 143 1.44 -13.68 -4.71
CA ALA A 143 1.90 -14.26 -3.46
C ALA A 143 2.63 -15.59 -3.70
N ARG A 144 3.56 -15.93 -2.79
CA ARG A 144 4.42 -17.11 -2.92
C ARG A 144 3.59 -18.39 -3.00
N ARG A 145 2.54 -18.51 -2.18
CA ARG A 145 1.59 -19.62 -2.21
C ARG A 145 0.96 -19.85 -3.58
N VAL A 146 0.54 -18.79 -4.29
CA VAL A 146 -0.10 -18.91 -5.61
C VAL A 146 0.88 -19.45 -6.65
N LEU A 147 2.13 -18.96 -6.59
CA LEU A 147 3.21 -19.40 -7.46
C LEU A 147 3.57 -20.88 -7.23
N GLU A 148 3.65 -21.32 -5.97
CA GLU A 148 4.04 -22.69 -5.61
C GLU A 148 2.94 -23.73 -5.89
N GLN A 149 1.67 -23.33 -5.86
CA GLN A 149 0.54 -24.22 -6.12
C GLN A 149 0.40 -24.64 -7.59
N HIS A 150 1.01 -23.91 -8.53
CA HIS A 150 0.87 -24.15 -9.96
C HIS A 150 2.21 -24.51 -10.60
N LYS A 151 2.18 -25.43 -11.56
CA LYS A 151 3.35 -25.81 -12.36
C LYS A 151 3.57 -24.82 -13.52
N LEU A 152 3.63 -23.53 -13.21
CA LEU A 152 3.82 -22.46 -14.19
C LEU A 152 5.13 -21.74 -13.93
N THR A 153 5.86 -21.42 -15.00
CA THR A 153 7.05 -20.58 -14.92
C THR A 153 6.65 -19.13 -14.68
N LYS A 154 7.60 -18.32 -14.20
CA LYS A 154 7.39 -16.88 -14.04
C LYS A 154 6.94 -16.21 -15.34
N GLN A 155 7.52 -16.61 -16.47
CA GLN A 155 7.15 -16.10 -17.79
C GLN A 155 5.69 -16.44 -18.16
N GLN A 156 5.24 -17.65 -17.86
CA GLN A 156 3.84 -18.05 -18.11
C GLN A 156 2.86 -17.26 -17.24
N TRP A 157 3.24 -16.91 -16.02
CA TRP A 157 2.44 -16.02 -15.17
C TRP A 157 2.37 -14.60 -15.73
N GLU A 158 3.50 -14.05 -16.19
CA GLU A 158 3.56 -12.74 -16.83
C GLU A 158 2.66 -12.68 -18.07
N GLU A 159 2.72 -13.70 -18.94
CA GLU A 159 1.86 -13.80 -20.14
C GLU A 159 0.37 -13.80 -19.76
N ARG A 160 -0.03 -14.58 -18.75
CA ARG A 160 -1.43 -14.62 -18.29
C ARG A 160 -1.90 -13.26 -17.76
N ILE A 161 -1.09 -12.61 -16.94
CA ILE A 161 -1.40 -11.29 -16.38
C ILE A 161 -1.48 -10.25 -17.49
N GLN A 162 -0.60 -10.33 -18.49
CA GLN A 162 -0.62 -9.44 -19.66
C GLN A 162 -1.88 -9.62 -20.49
N VAL A 163 -2.38 -10.85 -20.67
CA VAL A 163 -3.66 -11.08 -21.36
C VAL A 163 -4.80 -10.38 -20.63
N TRP A 164 -4.89 -10.53 -19.30
CA TRP A 164 -5.91 -9.84 -18.50
C TRP A 164 -5.74 -8.31 -18.51
N HIS A 165 -4.51 -7.82 -18.49
CA HIS A 165 -4.23 -6.37 -18.54
C HIS A 165 -4.74 -5.74 -19.84
N GLN A 166 -4.71 -6.47 -20.96
CA GLN A 166 -5.25 -5.98 -22.23
C GLN A 166 -6.76 -5.75 -22.23
N GLU A 167 -7.50 -6.40 -21.33
CA GLU A 167 -8.95 -6.19 -21.18
C GLU A 167 -9.27 -4.87 -20.46
N HIS A 168 -8.31 -4.29 -19.73
CA HIS A 168 -8.50 -3.08 -18.93
C HIS A 168 -8.15 -1.78 -19.64
N ARG A 169 -7.95 -1.80 -20.97
CA ARG A 169 -7.41 -0.65 -21.74
C ARG A 169 -8.17 0.65 -21.55
N SER A 170 -9.50 0.60 -21.45
CA SER A 170 -10.34 1.79 -21.27
C SER A 170 -10.42 2.29 -19.82
N MET A 171 -9.76 1.61 -18.88
CA MET A 171 -9.81 1.95 -17.46
C MET A 171 -8.75 2.99 -17.12
N LEU A 172 -9.19 4.09 -16.49
CA LEU A 172 -8.27 5.09 -15.92
C LEU A 172 -7.48 4.49 -14.76
N LYS A 173 -6.31 5.08 -14.49
CA LYS A 173 -5.45 4.70 -13.36
C LYS A 173 -6.08 4.99 -12.01
#